data_AF-A0A973KYX1-F1
#
_entry.id   AF-A0A973KYX1-F1
#
_cell.length_a   1.000
_cell.length_b   1.000
_cell.length_c   1.000
_cell.angle_alpha   90.00
_cell.angle_beta   90.00
_cell.angle_gamma   90.00
#
_symmetry.space_group_name_H-M   'P 1'
#
loop_
_entity.id
_entity.type
_entity.pdbx_description
1 polymer ?
#
loop_
_entity_poly.entity_id
_entity_poly.type
_entity_poly.pdbx_seq_one_letter_code
_entity_poly.pdbx_strand_id
1 'polypeptide(L)'
;DSRKALDLRRDARFAIHANPGPDTGMDGGDVRVSGRAVEVTDPQLLARFAAEVHPPEPFHLFRVEVTEVVRTAVEGSDLVLQTWRPGEVVRTTRRG
;
A
#
# COMPACT_ATOMS: atom_id res chain seq x y z
N ASP A 1 -3.36 8.68 20.26
CA ASP A 1 -2.48 8.19 19.18
C ASP A 1 -2.69 6.73 18.85
N SER A 2 -2.71 6.45 17.54
CA SER A 2 -2.80 5.08 17.00
C SER A 2 -1.47 4.35 17.15
N ARG A 3 -1.50 3.07 17.55
CA ARG A 3 -0.29 2.22 17.60
C ARG A 3 0.40 2.14 16.23
N LYS A 4 -0.39 2.04 15.14
CA LYS A 4 0.17 2.03 13.77
C LYS A 4 0.91 3.32 13.43
N ALA A 5 0.42 4.47 13.90
CA ALA A 5 1.09 5.74 13.67
C ALA A 5 2.41 5.84 14.46
N LEU A 6 2.42 5.37 15.71
CA LEU A 6 3.64 5.30 16.52
C LEU A 6 4.67 4.35 15.90
N ASP A 7 4.23 3.20 15.37
CA ASP A 7 5.11 2.27 14.66
C ASP A 7 5.75 2.93 13.43
N LEU A 8 4.95 3.62 12.59
CA LEU A 8 5.46 4.30 11.39
C LEU A 8 6.38 5.49 11.69
N ARG A 9 6.16 6.21 12.79
CA ARG A 9 7.08 7.26 13.26
C ARG A 9 8.43 6.68 13.69
N ARG A 10 8.44 5.46 14.24
CA ARG A 10 9.66 4.77 14.67
C ARG A 10 10.40 4.13 13.48
N ASP A 11 9.67 3.48 12.58
CA ASP A 11 10.19 2.88 11.36
C ASP A 11 9.23 3.16 10.21
N ALA A 12 9.64 4.01 9.28
CA ALA A 12 8.81 4.46 8.18
C ALA A 12 8.45 3.35 7.17
N ARG A 13 9.07 2.17 7.24
CA ARG A 13 8.80 1.09 6.28
C ARG A 13 7.39 0.52 6.49
N PHE A 14 6.66 0.34 5.39
CA PHE A 14 5.34 -0.27 5.42
C PHE A 14 5.16 -1.32 4.32
N ALA A 15 4.18 -2.21 4.53
CA ALA A 15 3.59 -3.03 3.49
C ALA A 15 2.06 -3.09 3.72
N ILE A 16 1.29 -2.77 2.68
CA ILE A 16 -0.18 -2.90 2.66
C ILE A 16 -0.53 -4.06 1.74
N HIS A 17 -1.37 -4.96 2.22
CA HIS A 17 -1.91 -6.07 1.46
C HIS A 17 -3.38 -5.78 1.13
N ALA A 18 -3.74 -5.94 -0.13
CA ALA A 18 -5.10 -5.75 -0.63
C ALA A 18 -5.48 -6.94 -1.51
N ASN A 19 -6.71 -7.43 -1.34
CA ASN A 19 -7.36 -8.31 -2.30
C ASN A 19 -8.21 -7.42 -3.23
N PRO A 20 -7.84 -7.27 -4.51
CA PRO A 20 -8.60 -6.49 -5.50
C PRO A 20 -9.83 -7.24 -6.04
N GLY A 21 -9.99 -8.54 -5.73
CA GLY A 21 -11.14 -9.33 -6.16
C GLY A 21 -12.44 -8.90 -5.46
N PRO A 22 -13.61 -9.25 -6.03
CA PRO A 22 -14.89 -8.98 -5.40
C PRO A 22 -15.05 -9.81 -4.12
N ASP A 23 -15.52 -9.17 -3.04
CA ASP A 23 -15.80 -9.80 -1.75
C ASP A 23 -14.64 -10.64 -1.20
N THR A 24 -14.83 -11.96 -1.15
CA THR A 24 -13.85 -12.96 -0.70
C THR A 24 -13.30 -13.80 -1.86
N GLY A 25 -13.58 -13.39 -3.10
CA GLY A 25 -13.08 -14.03 -4.30
C GLY A 25 -11.55 -13.92 -4.41
N MET A 26 -10.94 -14.87 -5.11
CA MET A 26 -9.51 -14.88 -5.41
C MET A 26 -9.20 -14.33 -6.81
N ASP A 27 -10.22 -13.81 -7.49
CA ASP A 27 -10.08 -13.25 -8.83
C ASP A 27 -9.09 -12.09 -8.82
N GLY A 28 -8.12 -12.15 -9.72
CA GLY A 28 -7.08 -11.12 -9.79
C GLY A 28 -5.96 -11.27 -8.76
N GLY A 29 -6.03 -12.17 -7.78
CA GLY A 29 -4.97 -12.45 -6.80
C GLY A 29 -4.63 -11.28 -5.86
N ASP A 30 -3.73 -11.49 -4.91
CA ASP A 30 -3.39 -10.48 -3.89
C ASP A 30 -2.35 -9.47 -4.36
N VAL A 31 -2.47 -8.22 -3.92
CA VAL A 31 -1.49 -7.16 -4.15
C VAL A 31 -0.86 -6.72 -2.82
N ARG A 32 0.48 -6.69 -2.79
CA ARG A 32 1.27 -6.05 -1.74
C ARG A 32 1.91 -4.77 -2.29
N VAL A 33 1.62 -3.64 -1.65
CA VAL A 33 2.29 -2.36 -1.91
C VAL A 33 3.22 -2.07 -0.74
N SER A 34 4.51 -1.84 -1.00
CA SER A 34 5.52 -1.57 0.02
C SER A 34 6.25 -0.26 -0.24
N GLY A 35 6.72 0.38 0.82
CA GLY A 35 7.32 1.70 0.70
C GLY A 35 7.75 2.32 2.02
N ARG A 36 7.86 3.66 2.00
CA ARG A 36 8.11 4.47 3.20
C ARG A 36 6.95 5.44 3.45
N ALA A 37 6.50 5.55 4.69
CA ALA A 37 5.48 6.50 5.12
C ALA A 37 6.14 7.75 5.71
N VAL A 38 5.77 8.92 5.21
CA VAL A 38 6.25 10.22 5.68
C VAL A 38 5.06 10.94 6.32
N GLU A 39 5.16 11.22 7.62
CA GLU A 39 4.11 11.93 8.34
C GLU A 39 3.95 13.34 7.79
N VAL A 40 2.69 13.74 7.55
CA VAL A 40 2.33 15.09 7.13
C VAL A 40 1.95 15.88 8.38
N THR A 41 2.79 16.84 8.75
CA THR A 41 2.58 17.71 9.92
C THR A 41 2.25 19.15 9.54
N ASP A 42 2.31 19.50 8.25
CA ASP A 42 1.95 20.84 7.76
C ASP A 42 0.45 21.09 7.95
N PRO A 43 0.06 22.09 8.76
CA PRO A 43 -1.34 22.41 9.02
C PRO A 43 -2.15 22.73 7.76
N GLN A 44 -1.53 23.33 6.74
CA GLN A 44 -2.22 23.67 5.50
C GLN A 44 -2.53 22.43 4.66
N LEU A 45 -1.63 21.44 4.65
CA LEU A 45 -1.88 20.16 3.99
C LEU A 45 -2.94 19.34 4.73
N LEU A 46 -2.89 19.32 6.07
CA LEU A 46 -3.88 18.65 6.90
C LEU A 46 -5.28 19.24 6.72
N ALA A 47 -5.41 20.57 6.74
CA ALA A 47 -6.68 21.26 6.54
C ALA A 47 -7.26 21.00 5.14
N ARG A 48 -6.41 21.03 4.10
CA ARG A 48 -6.83 20.69 2.73
C ARG A 48 -7.34 19.26 2.62
N PHE A 49 -6.62 18.30 3.19
CA PHE A 49 -7.05 16.90 3.20
C PHE A 49 -8.37 16.72 3.96
N ALA A 50 -8.52 17.36 5.13
CA ALA A 50 -9.73 17.28 5.94
C ALA A 50 -10.95 17.86 5.20
N ALA A 51 -10.79 18.98 4.50
CA ALA A 51 -11.85 19.61 3.71
C ALA A 51 -12.29 18.77 2.50
N GLU A 52 -11.42 17.91 1.97
CA GLU A 52 -11.74 17.03 0.85
C GLU A 52 -12.36 15.71 1.33
N VAL A 53 -11.69 15.03 2.24
CA VAL A 53 -11.99 13.64 2.64
C VAL A 53 -12.95 13.56 3.82
N HIS A 54 -13.11 14.64 4.59
CA HIS A 54 -13.95 14.70 5.79
C HIS A 54 -13.71 13.54 6.79
N PRO A 55 -12.46 13.25 7.16
CA PRO A 55 -12.15 12.17 8.10
C PRO A 55 -12.61 12.51 9.52
N PRO A 56 -12.86 11.51 10.39
CA PRO A 56 -13.01 11.76 11.82
C PRO A 56 -11.74 12.39 12.41
N GLU A 57 -11.91 13.47 13.18
CA GLU A 57 -10.81 14.18 13.85
C GLU A 57 -10.69 13.79 15.33
N PRO A 58 -9.47 13.74 15.90
CA PRO A 58 -8.18 13.96 15.23
C PRO A 58 -7.69 12.74 14.44
N PHE A 59 -6.90 12.97 13.38
CA PHE A 59 -6.31 11.92 12.55
C PHE A 59 -4.79 12.11 12.36
N HIS A 60 -4.11 11.02 11.97
CA HIS A 60 -2.75 11.08 11.45
C HIS A 60 -2.79 10.96 9.92
N LEU A 61 -2.00 11.76 9.22
CA LEU A 61 -1.86 11.69 7.77
C LEU A 61 -0.43 11.32 7.39
N PHE A 62 -0.27 10.33 6.53
CA PHE A 62 1.02 9.92 5.99
C PHE A 62 0.97 9.95 4.46
N ARG A 63 1.95 10.60 3.84
CA ARG A 63 2.24 10.45 2.41
C ARG A 63 3.13 9.22 2.24
N VAL A 64 2.77 8.33 1.33
CA VAL A 64 3.57 7.14 1.06
C VAL A 64 4.45 7.30 -0.17
N GLU A 65 5.67 6.82 -0.07
CA GLU A 65 6.62 6.67 -1.17
C GLU A 65 6.71 5.20 -1.52
N VAL A 66 6.06 4.80 -2.61
CA VAL A 66 6.00 3.40 -3.05
C VAL A 66 7.37 2.98 -3.58
N THR A 67 7.90 1.88 -3.07
CA THR A 67 9.18 1.30 -3.52
C THR A 67 9.00 -0.03 -4.26
N GLU A 68 7.90 -0.75 -4.00
CA GLU A 68 7.61 -2.03 -4.66
C GLU A 68 6.10 -2.30 -4.67
N VAL A 69 5.62 -2.86 -5.77
CA VAL A 69 4.29 -3.47 -5.87
C VAL A 69 4.46 -4.91 -6.34
N VAL A 70 3.89 -5.85 -5.60
CA VAL A 70 3.86 -7.27 -5.98
C VAL A 70 2.43 -7.73 -6.09
N ARG A 71 2.06 -8.29 -7.23
CA ARG A 71 0.83 -9.06 -7.41
C ARG A 71 1.18 -10.56 -7.37
N THR A 72 0.44 -11.31 -6.57
CA THR A 72 0.54 -12.76 -6.46
C THR A 72 -0.79 -13.38 -6.87
N ALA A 73 -0.79 -14.24 -7.88
CA ALA A 73 -1.99 -14.91 -8.36
C ALA A 73 -1.70 -16.37 -8.72
N VAL A 74 -2.76 -17.18 -8.77
CA VAL A 74 -2.72 -18.52 -9.33
C VAL A 74 -3.27 -18.46 -10.75
N GLU A 75 -2.50 -18.93 -11.73
CA GLU A 75 -2.92 -19.02 -13.14
C GLU A 75 -2.73 -20.46 -13.62
N GLY A 76 -3.83 -21.21 -13.75
CA GLY A 76 -3.77 -22.65 -14.01
C GLY A 76 -3.13 -23.39 -12.84
N SER A 77 -2.02 -24.10 -13.09
CA SER A 77 -1.21 -24.75 -12.06
C SER A 77 -0.07 -23.89 -11.51
N ASP A 78 0.15 -22.70 -12.07
CA ASP A 78 1.30 -21.86 -11.74
C ASP A 78 0.96 -20.82 -10.66
N LEU A 79 1.89 -20.63 -9.74
CA LEU A 79 1.97 -19.43 -8.91
C LEU A 79 2.71 -18.33 -9.70
N VAL A 80 2.03 -17.22 -9.95
CA VAL A 80 2.53 -16.08 -10.74
C VAL A 80 2.78 -14.89 -9.82
N LEU A 81 4.02 -14.41 -9.81
CA LEU A 81 4.43 -13.18 -9.13
C LEU A 81 4.79 -12.12 -10.16
N GLN A 82 4.10 -10.99 -10.12
CA GLN A 82 4.42 -9.80 -10.92
C GLN A 82 4.94 -8.73 -9.99
N THR A 83 6.19 -8.32 -10.18
CA THR A 83 6.87 -7.31 -9.35
C THR A 83 7.13 -6.06 -10.17
N TRP A 84 6.75 -4.92 -9.64
CA TRP A 84 7.05 -3.61 -10.18
C TRP A 84 7.81 -2.77 -9.16
N ARG A 85 8.73 -1.93 -9.64
CA ARG A 85 9.46 -0.92 -8.86
C ARG A 85 9.50 0.39 -9.64
N PRO A 86 9.53 1.57 -8.98
CA PRO A 86 9.66 2.85 -9.67
C PRO A 86 10.85 2.87 -10.64
N GLY A 87 10.61 3.26 -11.89
CA GLY A 87 11.63 3.32 -12.94
C GLY A 87 11.96 1.98 -13.60
N GLU A 88 11.38 0.87 -13.16
CA GLU A 88 11.58 -0.46 -13.75
C GLU A 88 10.33 -0.94 -14.50
N VAL A 89 10.55 -1.82 -15.49
CA VAL A 89 9.46 -2.58 -16.12
C VAL A 89 8.98 -3.69 -15.19
N VAL A 90 7.73 -4.12 -15.35
CA VAL A 90 7.18 -5.22 -14.56
C VAL A 90 7.94 -6.52 -14.85
N ARG A 91 8.41 -7.19 -13.80
CA ARG A 91 9.03 -8.52 -13.88
C ARG A 91 8.03 -9.59 -13.48
N THR A 92 7.88 -10.62 -14.30
CA THR A 92 7.04 -11.78 -14.00
C THR A 92 7.89 -13.00 -13.66
N THR A 93 7.54 -13.71 -12.60
CA THR A 93 8.09 -15.03 -12.25
C THR A 93 6.95 -16.02 -12.11
N ARG A 94 7.08 -17.18 -12.75
CA ARG A 94 6.13 -18.29 -12.67
C ARG A 94 6.78 -19.47 -11.96
N ARG A 95 6.03 -20.16 -11.11
CA ARG A 95 6.46 -21.40 -10.44
C ARG A 95 5.32 -22.41 -10.51
N GLY A 96 5.57 -23.57 -11.09
CA GLY A 96 4.66 -24.72 -11.12
C GLY A 96 5.27 -25.92 -10.42
#